data_AF-A0A2U8WTN5-F1
#
_entry.id   AF-A0A2U8WTN5-F1
#
_cell.length_a   1.000
_cell.length_b   1.000
_cell.length_c   1.000
_cell.angle_alpha   90.00
_cell.angle_beta   90.00
_cell.angle_gamma   90.00
#
_symmetry.space_group_name_H-M   'P 1'
#
loop_
_entity.id
_entity.type
_entity.pdbx_description
1 polymer ?
#
loop_
_entity_poly.entity_id
_entity_poly.type
_entity_poly.pdbx_seq_one_letter_code
_entity_poly.pdbx_strand_id
1 'polypeptide(L)'
;MLGSDTDVKQQRPAAGPGDRSSTAPQPLRALLDAVERAVLDLAASANKRETMHAVRSSLSDICALTETAPRIRRAVQRVVAAGERLAAMDGLPSRTEAAARGAAARALASLAAALVEARPSRIAVSLGRDW
;
A
#
# COMPACT_ATOMS: atom_id res chain seq x y z
N MET A 1 -40.50 24.84 -15.05
CA MET A 1 -39.49 23.79 -15.29
C MET A 1 -38.11 24.42 -15.17
N LEU A 2 -37.41 24.22 -14.06
CA LEU A 2 -35.97 24.50 -13.94
C LEU A 2 -35.39 23.39 -13.05
N GLY A 3 -34.84 22.37 -13.69
CA GLY A 3 -34.14 21.27 -13.03
C GLY A 3 -32.81 21.79 -12.49
N SER A 4 -32.62 21.67 -11.19
CA SER A 4 -31.33 21.89 -10.54
C SER A 4 -30.71 20.52 -10.26
N ASP A 5 -30.04 19.96 -11.26
CA ASP A 5 -29.12 18.84 -11.06
C ASP A 5 -27.89 19.37 -10.34
N THR A 6 -27.88 19.23 -9.02
CA THR A 6 -26.66 19.35 -8.24
C THR A 6 -25.91 18.02 -8.40
N ASP A 7 -24.87 18.08 -9.21
CA ASP A 7 -23.87 17.04 -9.40
C ASP A 7 -23.22 16.73 -8.02
N VAL A 8 -23.81 15.76 -7.32
CA VAL A 8 -23.22 15.17 -6.12
C VAL A 8 -21.99 14.43 -6.60
N LYS A 9 -20.85 15.13 -6.58
CA LYS A 9 -19.53 14.50 -6.56
C LYS A 9 -19.51 13.55 -5.37
N GLN A 10 -19.83 12.29 -5.62
CA GLN A 10 -19.62 11.20 -4.69
C GLN A 10 -18.12 11.07 -4.46
N GLN A 11 -17.62 11.86 -3.50
CA GLN A 11 -16.38 11.58 -2.81
C GLN A 11 -16.60 10.24 -2.11
N ARG A 12 -16.19 9.16 -2.79
CA ARG A 12 -16.10 7.84 -2.15
C ARG A 12 -15.31 8.03 -0.85
N PRO A 13 -15.84 7.57 0.30
CA PRO A 13 -15.10 7.64 1.55
C PRO A 13 -13.76 6.94 1.33
N ALA A 14 -12.69 7.56 1.81
CA ALA A 14 -11.37 6.99 1.74
C ALA A 14 -11.41 5.63 2.45
N ALA A 15 -11.35 4.55 1.66
CA ALA A 15 -11.35 3.16 2.12
C ALA A 15 -10.45 3.03 3.36
N GLY A 16 -11.04 2.56 4.46
CA GLY A 16 -10.35 2.43 5.74
C GLY A 16 -9.18 1.43 5.65
N PRO A 17 -8.30 1.41 6.67
CA PRO A 17 -7.28 0.38 6.78
C PRO A 17 -7.97 -1.00 6.80
N GLY A 18 -7.66 -1.85 5.82
CA GLY A 18 -8.31 -3.16 5.61
C GLY A 18 -9.26 -3.29 4.42
N ASP A 19 -9.95 -2.22 3.99
CA ASP A 19 -10.85 -2.30 2.82
C ASP A 19 -10.09 -2.55 1.53
N ARG A 20 -8.85 -2.06 1.45
CA ARG A 20 -8.01 -2.13 0.24
C ARG A 20 -7.46 -3.55 0.03
N SER A 21 -7.10 -4.22 1.12
CA SER A 21 -6.58 -5.59 1.10
C SER A 21 -7.65 -6.61 0.74
N SER A 22 -8.93 -6.33 1.03
CA SER A 22 -10.04 -7.25 0.71
C SER A 22 -10.09 -7.68 -0.77
N THR A 23 -9.64 -6.81 -1.68
CA THR A 23 -9.65 -7.05 -3.13
C THR A 23 -8.44 -7.84 -3.65
N ALA A 24 -7.36 -7.96 -2.87
CA ALA A 24 -6.17 -8.71 -3.26
C ALA A 24 -6.36 -10.23 -3.04
N PRO A 25 -5.62 -11.08 -3.74
CA PRO A 25 -5.56 -12.52 -3.45
C PRO A 25 -5.21 -12.82 -1.99
N GLN A 26 -5.82 -13.85 -1.39
CA GLN A 26 -5.70 -14.18 0.03
C GLN A 26 -4.25 -14.21 0.57
N PRO A 27 -3.27 -14.81 -0.13
CA PRO A 27 -1.88 -14.85 0.35
C PRO A 27 -1.20 -13.48 0.38
N LEU A 28 -1.69 -12.53 -0.43
CA LEU A 28 -1.16 -11.17 -0.53
C LEU A 28 -1.85 -10.20 0.44
N ARG A 29 -3.07 -10.51 0.90
CA ARG A 29 -3.80 -9.67 1.86
C ARG A 29 -3.03 -9.46 3.15
N ALA A 30 -2.56 -10.54 3.77
CA ALA A 30 -1.80 -10.47 5.01
C ALA A 30 -0.51 -9.65 4.87
N LEU A 31 0.18 -9.77 3.72
CA LEU A 31 1.37 -8.98 3.42
C LEU A 31 1.02 -7.50 3.19
N LEU A 32 -0.07 -7.20 2.49
CA LEU A 32 -0.56 -5.84 2.31
C LEU A 32 -0.95 -5.20 3.64
N ASP A 33 -1.65 -5.92 4.51
CA ASP A 33 -2.04 -5.45 5.84
C ASP A 33 -0.82 -5.21 6.74
N ALA A 34 0.22 -6.04 6.61
CA ALA A 34 1.48 -5.84 7.32
C ALA A 34 2.21 -4.59 6.81
N VAL A 35 2.26 -4.38 5.50
CA VAL A 35 2.84 -3.17 4.89
C VAL A 35 2.05 -1.92 5.29
N GLU A 36 0.72 -1.96 5.23
CA GLU A 36 -0.13 -0.83 5.60
C GLU A 36 0.09 -0.42 7.06
N ARG A 37 0.05 -1.38 8.00
CA ARG A 37 0.32 -1.11 9.41
C ARG A 37 1.72 -0.53 9.62
N ALA A 38 2.76 -1.18 9.08
CA ALA A 38 4.13 -0.70 9.24
C ALA A 38 4.32 0.70 8.66
N VAL A 39 3.69 1.03 7.52
CA VAL A 39 3.76 2.35 6.90
C VAL A 39 3.05 3.41 7.74
N LEU A 40 1.91 3.09 8.35
CA LEU A 40 1.19 4.01 9.24
C LEU A 40 2.01 4.28 10.53
N ASP A 41 2.71 3.27 11.02
CA ASP A 41 3.53 3.35 12.22
C ASP A 41 4.85 4.10 11.98
N LEU A 42 5.33 4.24 10.73
CA LEU A 42 6.65 4.85 10.43
C LEU A 42 6.85 6.25 11.00
N ALA A 43 5.82 7.09 10.97
CA ALA A 43 5.92 8.46 11.48
C ALA A 43 5.98 8.51 13.02
N ALA A 44 5.40 7.52 13.70
CA ALA A 44 5.36 7.43 15.16
C ALA A 44 6.39 6.44 15.75
N SER A 45 7.06 5.67 14.90
CA SER A 45 7.95 4.59 15.30
C SER A 45 9.23 5.13 15.94
N ALA A 46 9.54 4.63 17.14
CA ALA A 46 10.82 4.85 17.80
C ALA A 46 11.99 4.18 17.05
N ASN A 47 11.72 3.13 16.25
CA ASN A 47 12.72 2.43 15.46
C ASN A 47 12.37 2.41 13.97
N LYS A 48 12.47 3.58 13.33
CA LYS A 48 12.12 3.77 11.91
C LYS A 48 12.90 2.87 10.96
N ARG A 49 14.17 2.54 11.29
CA ARG A 49 15.01 1.66 10.48
C ARG A 49 14.45 0.24 10.44
N GLU A 50 14.07 -0.29 11.60
CA GLU A 50 13.45 -1.61 11.73
C GLU A 50 12.07 -1.63 11.07
N THR A 51 11.24 -0.61 11.29
CA THR A 51 9.93 -0.49 10.62
C THR A 51 10.08 -0.44 9.09
N MET A 52 11.05 0.32 8.56
CA MET A 52 11.35 0.33 7.12
C MET A 52 11.90 -1.01 6.62
N HIS A 53 12.64 -1.75 7.44
CA HIS A 53 13.09 -3.10 7.07
C HIS A 53 11.89 -4.04 6.93
N ALA A 54 10.95 -4.03 7.89
CA ALA A 54 9.72 -4.81 7.81
C ALA A 54 8.91 -4.49 6.54
N VAL A 55 8.75 -3.19 6.22
CA VAL A 55 8.09 -2.75 4.97
C VAL A 55 8.78 -3.34 3.74
N ARG A 56 10.11 -3.23 3.64
CA ARG A 56 10.86 -3.75 2.49
C ARG A 56 10.79 -5.27 2.40
N SER A 57 10.83 -5.97 3.54
CA SER A 57 10.70 -7.43 3.60
C SER A 57 9.35 -7.88 3.04
N SER A 58 8.24 -7.34 3.54
CA SER A 58 6.91 -7.72 3.07
C SER A 58 6.67 -7.34 1.60
N LEU A 59 7.23 -6.22 1.11
CA LEU A 59 7.18 -5.86 -0.30
C LEU A 59 8.02 -6.79 -1.19
N SER A 60 9.14 -7.31 -0.66
CA SER A 60 9.95 -8.33 -1.33
C SER A 60 9.17 -9.63 -1.44
N ASP A 61 8.46 -10.05 -0.38
CA ASP A 61 7.61 -11.24 -0.40
C ASP A 61 6.47 -11.11 -1.42
N ILE A 62 5.83 -9.93 -1.50
CA ILE A 62 4.83 -9.64 -2.54
C ILE A 62 5.44 -9.84 -3.92
N CYS A 63 6.62 -9.24 -4.19
CA CYS A 63 7.29 -9.41 -5.47
C CYS A 63 7.65 -10.87 -5.78
N ALA A 64 8.08 -11.64 -4.78
CA ALA A 64 8.45 -13.04 -4.94
C ALA A 64 7.24 -13.94 -5.24
N LEU A 65 6.09 -13.61 -4.66
CA LEU A 65 4.85 -14.38 -4.82
C LEU A 65 4.09 -14.03 -6.10
N THR A 66 4.31 -12.85 -6.68
CA THR A 66 3.64 -12.43 -7.92
C THR A 66 4.50 -12.67 -9.15
N GLU A 67 3.88 -13.03 -10.28
CA GLU A 67 4.54 -13.00 -11.58
C GLU A 67 5.09 -11.59 -11.88
N THR A 68 6.21 -11.51 -12.60
CA THR A 68 6.88 -10.23 -12.85
C THR A 68 6.00 -9.32 -13.71
N ALA A 69 5.38 -8.33 -13.08
CA ALA A 69 4.60 -7.30 -13.76
C ALA A 69 5.19 -5.90 -13.53
N PRO A 70 5.48 -5.11 -14.59
CA PRO A 70 6.01 -3.75 -14.45
C PRO A 70 5.14 -2.84 -13.59
N ARG A 71 3.81 -3.02 -13.64
CA ARG A 71 2.84 -2.26 -12.84
C ARG A 71 3.01 -2.50 -11.34
N ILE A 72 3.16 -3.76 -10.92
CA ILE A 72 3.39 -4.14 -9.52
C ILE A 72 4.72 -3.55 -9.04
N ARG A 73 5.79 -3.70 -9.84
CA ARG A 73 7.12 -3.18 -9.50
C ARG A 73 7.12 -1.66 -9.29
N ARG A 74 6.43 -0.90 -10.16
CA ARG A 74 6.25 0.55 -10.02
C ARG A 74 5.40 0.92 -8.79
N ALA A 75 4.40 0.11 -8.45
CA ALA A 75 3.60 0.36 -7.25
C ALA A 75 4.41 0.11 -5.97
N VAL A 76 5.17 -0.98 -5.91
CA VAL A 76 6.11 -1.29 -4.82
C VAL A 76 7.12 -0.16 -4.62
N GLN A 77 7.76 0.32 -5.69
CA GLN A 77 8.72 1.43 -5.62
C GLN A 77 8.09 2.71 -5.04
N ARG A 78 6.83 3.01 -5.40
CA ARG A 78 6.10 4.15 -4.83
C ARG A 78 5.83 4.00 -3.34
N VAL A 79 5.53 2.79 -2.88
CA VAL A 79 5.35 2.51 -1.44
C VAL A 79 6.67 2.70 -0.69
N VAL A 80 7.77 2.16 -1.21
CA VAL A 80 9.11 2.34 -0.61
C VAL A 80 9.47 3.81 -0.50
N ALA A 81 9.33 4.58 -1.58
CA ALA A 81 9.65 6.02 -1.58
C ALA A 81 8.77 6.82 -0.62
N ALA A 82 7.49 6.46 -0.48
CA ALA A 82 6.59 7.10 0.48
C ALA A 82 6.96 6.74 1.93
N GLY A 83 7.33 5.49 2.20
CA GLY A 83 7.82 5.04 3.51
C GLY A 83 9.13 5.73 3.90
N GLU A 84 10.09 5.80 2.98
CA GLU A 84 11.36 6.53 3.20
C GLU A 84 11.12 8.00 3.54
N ARG A 85 10.19 8.63 2.83
CA ARG A 85 9.79 10.00 3.13
C ARG A 85 9.22 10.12 4.54
N LEU A 86 8.32 9.21 4.95
CA LEU A 86 7.75 9.20 6.31
C LEU A 86 8.84 8.97 7.38
N ALA A 87 9.77 8.05 7.13
CA ALA A 87 10.88 7.79 8.04
C ALA A 87 11.75 9.04 8.25
N ALA A 88 11.91 9.87 7.22
CA ALA A 88 12.70 11.10 7.31
C ALA A 88 11.99 12.29 8.00
N MET A 89 10.73 12.16 8.46
CA MET A 89 9.91 13.30 8.94
C MET A 89 10.22 13.80 10.37
N ASP A 90 11.44 13.63 10.90
CA ASP A 90 11.74 14.10 12.27
C ASP A 90 11.62 15.62 12.40
N GLY A 91 10.79 16.08 13.35
CA GLY A 91 10.64 17.49 13.71
C GLY A 91 9.94 18.37 12.67
N LEU A 92 9.27 17.79 11.67
CA LEU A 92 8.56 18.55 10.63
C LEU A 92 7.14 18.98 11.05
N PRO A 93 6.59 20.04 10.42
CA PRO A 93 5.23 20.50 10.70
C PRO A 93 4.17 19.40 10.45
N SER A 94 3.14 19.36 11.29
CA SER A 94 2.04 18.39 11.21
C SER A 94 1.35 18.32 9.84
N ARG A 95 1.28 19.44 9.10
CA ARG A 95 0.75 19.49 7.73
C ARG A 95 1.61 18.69 6.74
N THR A 96 2.93 18.74 6.87
CA THR A 96 3.87 17.99 6.02
C THR A 96 3.75 16.50 6.27
N GLU A 97 3.64 16.11 7.54
CA GLU A 97 3.43 14.73 7.96
C GLU A 97 2.09 14.18 7.45
N ALA A 98 1.00 14.96 7.56
CA ALA A 98 -0.31 14.60 6.99
C ALA A 98 -0.26 14.41 5.47
N ALA A 99 0.45 15.29 4.75
CA ALA A 99 0.65 15.16 3.31
C ALA A 99 1.47 13.90 2.95
N ALA A 100 2.52 13.60 3.72
CA ALA A 100 3.32 12.39 3.56
C ALA A 100 2.51 11.12 3.80
N ARG A 101 1.68 11.09 4.87
CA ARG A 101 0.73 9.99 5.14
C ARG A 101 -0.26 9.82 4.00
N GLY A 102 -0.83 10.92 3.49
CA GLY A 102 -1.74 10.90 2.35
C GLY A 102 -1.09 10.37 1.06
N ALA A 103 0.20 10.65 0.85
CA ALA A 103 0.96 10.08 -0.26
C ALA A 103 1.20 8.58 -0.09
N ALA A 104 1.55 8.14 1.12
CA ALA A 104 1.74 6.74 1.45
C ALA A 104 0.44 5.93 1.28
N ALA A 105 -0.69 6.45 1.77
CA ALA A 105 -2.00 5.82 1.58
C ALA A 105 -2.35 5.67 0.09
N ARG A 106 -2.06 6.66 -0.75
CA ARG A 106 -2.28 6.57 -2.21
C ARG A 106 -1.35 5.55 -2.88
N ALA A 107 -0.11 5.44 -2.41
CA ALA A 107 0.82 4.41 -2.89
C ALA A 107 0.32 3.00 -2.54
N LEU A 108 -0.16 2.79 -1.31
CA LEU A 108 -0.76 1.54 -0.86
C LEU A 108 -2.01 1.17 -1.67
N ALA A 109 -2.91 2.13 -1.92
CA ALA A 109 -4.08 1.89 -2.78
C ALA A 109 -3.67 1.51 -4.21
N SER A 110 -2.64 2.16 -4.75
CA SER A 110 -2.12 1.81 -6.08
C SER A 110 -1.51 0.41 -6.12
N LEU A 111 -0.88 -0.03 -5.03
CA LEU A 111 -0.34 -1.38 -4.90
C LEU A 111 -1.47 -2.40 -4.81
N ALA A 112 -2.44 -2.21 -3.91
CA ALA A 112 -3.61 -3.09 -3.79
C ALA A 112 -4.32 -3.26 -5.14
N ALA A 113 -4.59 -2.16 -5.85
CA ALA A 113 -5.21 -2.19 -7.17
C ALA A 113 -4.36 -2.89 -8.24
N ALA A 114 -3.03 -2.86 -8.14
CA ALA A 114 -2.14 -3.58 -9.04
C ALA A 114 -2.11 -5.09 -8.76
N LEU A 115 -2.44 -5.50 -7.53
CA LEU A 115 -2.42 -6.89 -7.10
C LEU A 115 -3.72 -7.65 -7.37
N VAL A 116 -4.83 -6.95 -7.65
CA VAL A 116 -6.11 -7.57 -8.03
C VAL A 116 -5.95 -8.49 -9.26
N GLU A 117 -5.15 -8.05 -10.25
CA GLU A 117 -4.92 -8.78 -11.50
C GLU A 117 -3.61 -9.60 -11.46
N ALA A 118 -2.98 -9.73 -10.29
CA ALA A 118 -1.69 -10.41 -10.16
C ALA A 118 -1.85 -11.92 -10.27
N ARG A 119 -1.00 -12.53 -11.10
CA ARG A 119 -0.87 -13.98 -11.20
C ARG A 119 0.15 -14.51 -10.19
N PRO A 120 -0.03 -15.71 -9.64
CA PRO A 120 0.96 -16.34 -8.79
C PRO A 120 2.24 -16.62 -9.59
N SER A 121 3.40 -16.39 -8.96
CA SER A 121 4.69 -16.77 -9.51
C SER A 121 4.89 -18.29 -9.42
N ARG A 122 5.92 -18.81 -10.11
CA ARG A 122 6.33 -20.22 -9.95
C ARG A 122 6.67 -20.58 -8.50
N ILE A 123 7.22 -19.62 -7.73
CA ILE A 123 7.51 -19.80 -6.30
C ILE A 123 6.20 -19.93 -5.53
N ALA A 124 5.22 -19.05 -5.78
CA ALA A 124 3.91 -19.13 -5.14
C ALA A 124 3.21 -20.48 -5.42
N VAL A 125 3.23 -20.95 -6.67
CA VAL A 125 2.68 -22.26 -7.06
C VAL A 125 3.41 -23.39 -6.30
N SER A 126 4.75 -23.36 -6.22
CA SER A 126 5.51 -24.38 -5.47
C SER A 126 5.22 -24.39 -3.97
N LEU A 127 4.73 -23.29 -3.41
CA LEU A 127 4.32 -23.15 -2.02
C LEU A 127 2.83 -23.49 -1.79
N GLY A 128 2.12 -24.01 -2.81
CA GLY A 128 0.69 -24.31 -2.73
C GLY A 128 -0.18 -23.05 -2.65
N ARG A 129 0.26 -21.95 -3.28
CA ARG A 129 -0.44 -20.66 -3.33
C ARG A 129 -0.79 -20.32 -4.78
N ASP A 130 -1.64 -21.15 -5.39
CA ASP A 130 -2.22 -20.97 -6.72
C ASP A 130 -3.59 -20.33 -6.62
N TRP A 131 -3.62 -19.01 -6.46
CA TRP A 131 -4.86 -18.23 -6.51
C TRP A 131 -5.21 -17.82 -7.94
#